data_AF-A0A5P9D255-F1
#
_entry.id   AF-A0A5P9D255-F1
#
_cell.length_a   1.000
_cell.length_b   1.000
_cell.length_c   1.000
_cell.angle_alpha   90.00
_cell.angle_beta   90.00
_cell.angle_gamma   90.00
#
_symmetry.space_group_name_H-M   'P 1'
#
loop_
_entity.id
_entity.type
_entity.pdbx_description
1 polymer ?
#
loop_
_entity_poly.entity_id
_entity_poly.type
_entity_poly.pdbx_seq_one_letter_code
_entity_poly.pdbx_strand_id
1 'polypeptide(L)'
;MNMNCETAISNEPMGTVAWGKRLGTYSKGRLTRLEKIQVLGNLGRMALLETADVLKERAGMLNAFGMDLDGLQPPDTALTRDAFDFADDVQGLELMRHSWRTYYWAVLFGKRAGLNTDLELLFSAAILHDVGLARDRVSEPGDCCFVLYGAERCKQHLVGKGHDRAKIRKIADAIGLHLNGYVSKRLHGAEAHLLSRGAMCDVFGLGRRRLSSRTRKQIFAEQPKGNLIDDLEIWPGHHLSGTRADFLIRLNHKDKSTSRPSRKMQPKEV
;
A
#
# COMPACT_ATOMS: atom_id res chain seq x y z
N MET A 1 -24.75 2.93 -39.93
CA MET A 1 -24.43 3.70 -38.71
C MET A 1 -23.53 2.83 -37.83
N ASN A 2 -22.21 2.90 -38.04
CA ASN A 2 -21.23 2.23 -37.19
C ASN A 2 -20.63 3.28 -36.26
N MET A 3 -21.12 3.32 -35.02
CA MET A 3 -20.57 4.16 -33.97
C MET A 3 -19.62 3.27 -33.17
N ASN A 4 -18.35 3.25 -33.58
CA ASN A 4 -17.28 2.63 -32.81
C ASN A 4 -17.23 3.30 -31.44
N CYS A 5 -17.72 2.61 -30.42
CA CYS A 5 -17.52 2.95 -29.02
C CYS A 5 -16.08 2.58 -28.63
N GLU A 6 -15.09 3.26 -29.21
CA GLU A 6 -13.73 3.24 -28.70
C GLU A 6 -13.69 4.13 -27.47
N THR A 7 -14.06 3.57 -26.32
CA THR A 7 -13.70 4.15 -25.03
C THR A 7 -12.19 4.24 -24.99
N ALA A 8 -11.67 5.46 -25.07
CA ALA A 8 -10.25 5.76 -24.92
C ALA A 8 -9.69 4.99 -23.71
N ILE A 9 -8.81 4.03 -23.98
CA ILE A 9 -7.92 3.51 -22.95
C ILE A 9 -7.14 4.74 -22.50
N SER A 10 -7.41 5.22 -21.28
CA SER A 10 -6.66 6.35 -20.73
C SER A 10 -5.18 5.99 -20.75
N ASN A 11 -4.34 6.80 -21.40
CA ASN A 11 -2.87 6.66 -21.36
C ASN A 11 -2.28 6.90 -19.95
N GLU A 12 -3.14 7.16 -18.97
CA GLU A 12 -2.78 7.39 -17.59
C GLU A 12 -2.27 6.10 -16.91
N PRO A 13 -1.13 6.16 -16.20
CA PRO A 13 -0.59 4.99 -15.52
C PRO A 13 -1.56 4.41 -14.48
N MET A 14 -1.73 3.08 -14.50
CA MET A 14 -2.60 2.35 -13.58
C MET A 14 -2.36 2.74 -12.13
N GLY A 15 -3.42 3.22 -11.47
CA GLY A 15 -3.42 3.56 -10.06
C GLY A 15 -3.30 5.03 -9.75
N THR A 16 -2.87 5.87 -10.69
CA THR A 16 -2.87 7.34 -10.49
C THR A 16 -4.29 7.88 -10.28
N VAL A 17 -4.40 9.09 -9.71
CA VAL A 17 -5.69 9.77 -9.55
C VAL A 17 -6.34 10.02 -10.92
N ALA A 18 -5.55 10.35 -11.94
CA ALA A 18 -6.04 10.54 -13.31
C ALA A 18 -6.62 9.25 -13.89
N TRP A 19 -5.92 8.12 -13.73
CA TRP A 19 -6.42 6.79 -14.10
C TRP A 19 -7.73 6.45 -13.37
N GLY A 20 -7.85 6.81 -12.09
CA GLY A 20 -9.03 6.56 -11.28
C GLY A 20 -10.31 7.25 -11.74
N LYS A 21 -10.20 8.32 -12.55
CA LYS A 21 -11.31 9.11 -13.08
C LYS A 21 -11.94 8.55 -14.36
N ARG A 22 -11.42 7.44 -14.89
CA ARG A 22 -11.96 6.82 -16.10
C ARG A 22 -13.41 6.40 -15.94
N LEU A 23 -14.15 6.46 -17.05
CA LEU A 23 -15.59 6.17 -17.10
C LEU A 23 -15.86 4.76 -17.65
N GLY A 24 -17.13 4.34 -17.60
CA GLY A 24 -17.60 3.07 -18.15
C GLY A 24 -17.24 1.85 -17.28
N THR A 25 -17.10 0.69 -17.93
CA THR A 25 -16.92 -0.62 -17.27
C THR A 25 -15.72 -0.70 -16.31
N TYR A 26 -14.68 0.09 -16.58
CA TYR A 26 -13.46 0.13 -15.77
C TYR A 26 -13.40 1.29 -14.77
N SER A 27 -14.51 2.03 -14.61
CA SER A 27 -14.64 3.07 -13.60
C SER A 27 -14.53 2.53 -12.17
N LYS A 28 -14.41 3.45 -11.21
CA LYS A 28 -14.33 3.15 -9.77
C LYS A 28 -13.12 2.27 -9.39
N GLY A 29 -12.07 2.30 -10.20
CA GLY A 29 -10.82 1.57 -9.98
C GLY A 29 -10.83 0.10 -10.39
N ARG A 30 -11.80 -0.34 -11.21
CA ARG A 30 -11.85 -1.73 -11.71
C ARG A 30 -10.81 -1.98 -12.78
N LEU A 31 -9.97 -2.99 -12.61
CA LEU A 31 -8.88 -3.33 -13.51
C LEU A 31 -9.36 -3.89 -14.87
N THR A 32 -8.65 -3.52 -15.93
CA THR A 32 -8.70 -4.21 -17.23
C THR A 32 -8.00 -5.58 -17.16
N ARG A 33 -8.12 -6.40 -18.22
CA ARG A 33 -7.37 -7.66 -18.31
C ARG A 33 -5.86 -7.44 -18.33
N LEU A 34 -5.39 -6.46 -19.11
CA LEU A 34 -3.97 -6.12 -19.20
C LEU A 34 -3.42 -5.60 -17.88
N GLU A 35 -4.19 -4.79 -17.16
CA GLU A 35 -3.82 -4.30 -15.84
C GLU A 35 -3.73 -5.42 -14.79
N LYS A 36 -4.60 -6.43 -14.85
CA LYS A 36 -4.47 -7.63 -14.00
C LYS A 36 -3.17 -8.38 -14.29
N ILE A 37 -2.80 -8.52 -15.57
CA ILE A 37 -1.51 -9.12 -15.97
C ILE A 37 -0.35 -8.27 -15.43
N GLN A 38 -0.44 -6.94 -15.51
CA GLN A 38 0.55 -6.03 -14.95
C GLN A 38 0.72 -6.20 -13.43
N VAL A 39 -0.39 -6.30 -12.67
CA VAL A 39 -0.34 -6.57 -11.23
C VAL A 39 0.33 -7.92 -10.95
N LEU A 40 -0.01 -8.98 -11.70
CA LEU A 40 0.63 -10.29 -11.54
C LEU A 40 2.15 -10.23 -11.84
N GLY A 41 2.56 -9.53 -12.91
CA GLY A 41 3.97 -9.33 -13.24
C GLY A 41 4.72 -8.56 -12.14
N ASN A 42 4.08 -7.54 -11.57
CA ASN A 42 4.61 -6.78 -10.45
C ASN A 42 4.79 -7.66 -9.19
N LEU A 43 3.82 -8.52 -8.87
CA LEU A 43 3.93 -9.48 -7.77
C LEU A 43 5.04 -10.50 -8.03
N GLY A 44 5.14 -11.04 -9.25
CA GLY A 44 6.22 -11.97 -9.63
C GLY A 44 7.61 -11.33 -9.48
N ARG A 45 7.76 -10.07 -9.90
CA ARG A 45 8.98 -9.30 -9.65
C ARG A 45 9.30 -9.19 -8.16
N MET A 46 8.30 -8.92 -7.33
CA MET A 46 8.51 -8.84 -5.89
C MET A 46 8.87 -10.17 -5.25
N ALA A 47 8.25 -11.26 -5.68
CA ALA A 47 8.58 -12.61 -5.24
C ALA A 47 10.04 -12.96 -5.60
N LEU A 48 10.51 -12.61 -6.80
CA LEU A 48 11.90 -12.81 -7.19
C LEU A 48 12.88 -12.05 -6.29
N LEU A 49 12.56 -10.79 -5.94
CA LEU A 49 13.38 -10.00 -5.03
C LEU A 49 13.45 -10.59 -3.62
N GLU A 50 12.34 -11.12 -3.11
CA GLU A 50 12.30 -11.79 -1.80
C GLU A 50 13.08 -13.11 -1.83
N THR A 51 12.94 -13.92 -2.88
CA THR A 51 13.72 -15.16 -3.05
C THR A 51 15.21 -14.86 -3.09
N ALA A 52 15.63 -13.81 -3.81
CA ALA A 52 17.02 -13.38 -3.83
C ALA A 52 17.52 -12.95 -2.44
N ASP A 53 16.69 -12.28 -1.64
CA ASP A 53 17.04 -11.92 -0.27
C ASP A 53 17.22 -13.16 0.63
N VAL A 54 16.33 -14.15 0.52
CA VAL A 54 16.44 -15.43 1.25
C VAL A 54 17.73 -16.15 0.91
N LEU A 55 18.08 -16.22 -0.37
CA LEU A 55 19.32 -16.86 -0.82
C LEU A 55 20.56 -16.12 -0.28
N LYS A 56 20.56 -14.78 -0.34
CA LYS A 56 21.66 -13.96 0.20
C LYS A 56 21.79 -14.10 1.72
N GLU A 57 20.68 -14.16 2.44
CA GLU A 57 20.68 -14.39 3.89
C GLU A 57 21.29 -15.75 4.24
N ARG A 58 20.85 -16.83 3.55
CA ARG A 58 21.40 -18.17 3.75
C ARG A 58 22.89 -18.27 3.42
N ALA A 59 23.36 -17.49 2.46
CA ALA A 59 24.77 -17.39 2.11
C ALA A 59 25.57 -16.46 3.04
N GLY A 60 24.95 -15.82 4.05
CA GLY A 60 25.61 -14.86 4.93
C GLY A 60 25.99 -13.53 4.27
N MET A 61 25.46 -13.25 3.07
CA MET A 61 25.79 -12.07 2.26
C MET A 61 24.80 -10.91 2.47
N LEU A 62 23.76 -11.10 3.29
CA LEU A 62 22.74 -10.08 3.52
C LEU A 62 23.11 -9.20 4.72
N ASN A 63 23.64 -8.02 4.44
CA ASN A 63 23.83 -6.99 5.45
C ASN A 63 22.48 -6.33 5.80
N ALA A 64 22.00 -6.59 7.02
CA ALA A 64 20.76 -6.02 7.53
C ALA A 64 21.01 -4.57 8.00
N PHE A 65 20.23 -3.63 7.46
CA PHE A 65 20.31 -2.22 7.80
C PHE A 65 19.45 -1.89 9.03
N GLY A 66 19.95 -1.05 9.93
CA GLY A 66 19.18 -0.61 11.09
C GLY A 66 19.62 0.77 11.55
N MET A 67 18.68 1.49 12.16
CA MET A 67 18.88 2.76 12.84
C MET A 67 17.82 2.91 13.94
N ASP A 68 18.04 3.85 14.86
CA ASP A 68 17.09 4.16 15.93
C ASP A 68 15.94 5.04 15.40
N LEU A 69 14.76 4.96 16.03
CA LEU A 69 13.53 5.61 15.56
C LEU A 69 13.55 7.14 15.64
N ASP A 70 14.35 7.72 16.53
CA ASP A 70 14.52 9.18 16.60
C ASP A 70 15.05 9.74 15.27
N GLY A 71 15.90 8.97 14.57
CA GLY A 71 16.41 9.31 13.24
C GLY A 71 15.43 9.07 12.09
N LEU A 72 14.22 8.58 12.39
CA LEU A 72 13.18 8.30 11.39
C LEU A 72 12.01 9.30 11.45
N GLN A 73 11.97 10.20 12.43
CA GLN A 73 10.84 11.10 12.62
C GLN A 73 10.58 11.96 11.37
N PRO A 74 9.30 12.19 11.00
CA PRO A 74 8.97 13.07 9.90
C PRO A 74 9.38 14.52 10.22
N PRO A 75 9.65 15.34 9.19
CA PRO A 75 9.91 16.75 9.42
C PRO A 75 8.65 17.41 10.02
N ASP A 76 8.85 18.31 10.99
CA ASP A 76 7.76 19.08 11.58
C ASP A 76 7.39 20.27 10.68
N THR A 77 6.35 20.08 9.87
CA THR A 77 5.88 21.04 8.87
C THR A 77 4.37 21.20 8.98
N ALA A 78 3.81 22.27 8.40
CA ALA A 78 2.37 22.41 8.34
C ALA A 78 1.70 21.25 7.59
N LEU A 79 2.32 20.74 6.52
CA LEU A 79 1.79 19.65 5.71
C LEU A 79 1.78 18.31 6.45
N THR A 80 2.83 18.01 7.21
CA THR A 80 2.90 16.78 8.01
C THR A 80 1.93 16.82 9.19
N ARG A 81 1.79 17.97 9.87
CA ARG A 81 0.79 18.16 10.93
C ARG A 81 -0.64 18.04 10.41
N ASP A 82 -1.01 18.79 9.36
CA ASP A 82 -2.37 18.73 8.81
C ASP A 82 -2.75 17.33 8.26
N ALA A 83 -1.77 16.56 7.77
CA ALA A 83 -1.98 15.18 7.35
C ALA A 83 -2.15 14.25 8.55
N PHE A 84 -1.34 14.42 9.60
CA PHE A 84 -1.45 13.63 10.83
C PHE A 84 -2.77 13.91 11.55
N ASP A 85 -3.12 15.18 11.77
CA ASP A 85 -4.36 15.57 12.47
C ASP A 85 -5.58 14.96 11.77
N PHE A 86 -5.62 15.00 10.43
CA PHE A 86 -6.72 14.39 9.68
C PHE A 86 -6.75 12.87 9.81
N ALA A 87 -5.60 12.21 9.75
CA ALA A 87 -5.53 10.77 9.97
C ALA A 87 -5.99 10.40 11.38
N ASP A 88 -5.60 11.17 12.40
CA ASP A 88 -5.95 10.94 13.80
C ASP A 88 -7.45 11.12 14.05
N ASP A 89 -8.06 12.12 13.42
CA ASP A 89 -9.49 12.39 13.51
C ASP A 89 -10.35 11.25 12.94
N VAL A 90 -9.88 10.57 11.88
CA VAL A 90 -10.74 9.69 11.06
C VAL A 90 -10.41 8.20 11.16
N GLN A 91 -9.15 7.85 11.41
CA GLN A 91 -8.70 6.46 11.38
C GLN A 91 -8.96 5.69 12.67
N GLY A 92 -9.07 4.37 12.56
CA GLY A 92 -8.95 3.48 13.71
C GLY A 92 -7.51 3.36 14.19
N LEU A 93 -7.34 2.98 15.45
CA LEU A 93 -6.03 2.85 16.10
C LEU A 93 -5.07 1.91 15.34
N GLU A 94 -5.53 0.74 14.88
CA GLU A 94 -4.64 -0.21 14.21
C GLU A 94 -4.25 0.27 12.81
N LEU A 95 -5.16 0.97 12.13
CA LEU A 95 -4.88 1.61 10.84
C LEU A 95 -3.88 2.77 10.99
N MET A 96 -4.02 3.59 12.05
CA MET A 96 -3.04 4.62 12.39
C MET A 96 -1.66 4.02 12.65
N ARG A 97 -1.58 2.98 13.49
CA ARG A 97 -0.32 2.26 13.77
C ARG A 97 0.28 1.65 12.51
N HIS A 98 -0.55 1.09 11.62
CA HIS A 98 -0.10 0.61 10.31
C HIS A 98 0.52 1.71 9.46
N SER A 99 -0.13 2.87 9.42
CA SER A 99 0.34 4.02 8.65
C SER A 99 1.70 4.51 9.15
N TRP A 100 1.91 4.57 10.47
CA TRP A 100 3.22 4.83 11.10
C TRP A 100 4.26 3.77 10.76
N ARG A 101 3.94 2.49 10.91
CA ARG A 101 4.88 1.40 10.54
C ARG A 101 5.26 1.47 9.06
N THR A 102 4.28 1.70 8.18
CA THR A 102 4.48 1.89 6.73
C THR A 102 5.48 3.01 6.47
N TYR A 103 5.35 4.15 7.13
CA TYR A 103 6.32 5.25 7.06
C TYR A 103 7.72 4.80 7.52
N TYR A 104 7.86 4.19 8.70
CA TYR A 104 9.15 3.74 9.21
C TYR A 104 9.84 2.73 8.28
N TRP A 105 9.11 1.74 7.77
CA TRP A 105 9.63 0.79 6.77
C TRP A 105 10.10 1.51 5.50
N ALA A 106 9.31 2.47 5.01
CA ALA A 106 9.62 3.24 3.83
C ALA A 106 10.91 4.06 3.98
N VAL A 107 11.08 4.78 5.10
CA VAL A 107 12.32 5.55 5.37
C VAL A 107 13.54 4.63 5.45
N LEU A 108 13.44 3.50 6.16
CA LEU A 108 14.52 2.53 6.26
C LEU A 108 14.95 1.97 4.89
N PHE A 109 13.97 1.65 4.03
CA PHE A 109 14.27 1.22 2.67
C PHE A 109 14.91 2.33 1.83
N GLY A 110 14.45 3.58 1.97
CA GLY A 110 15.01 4.74 1.29
C GLY A 110 16.47 4.97 1.68
N LYS A 111 16.76 5.02 2.99
CA LYS A 111 18.11 5.19 3.55
C LYS A 111 19.04 4.07 3.10
N ARG A 112 18.62 2.81 3.24
CA ARG A 112 19.42 1.65 2.79
C ARG A 112 19.72 1.68 1.30
N ALA A 113 18.80 2.18 0.48
CA ALA A 113 18.96 2.25 -0.97
C ALA A 113 19.60 3.56 -1.46
N GLY A 114 19.99 4.46 -0.55
CA GLY A 114 20.57 5.77 -0.89
C GLY A 114 19.63 6.63 -1.75
N LEU A 115 18.31 6.53 -1.55
CA LEU A 115 17.35 7.32 -2.31
C LEU A 115 17.25 8.73 -1.74
N ASN A 116 17.31 9.73 -2.61
CA ASN A 116 16.86 11.07 -2.26
C ASN A 116 15.33 11.05 -2.18
N THR A 117 14.78 11.29 -1.00
CA THR A 117 13.35 11.16 -0.72
C THR A 117 12.88 12.38 0.04
N ASP A 118 11.79 12.97 -0.43
CA ASP A 118 11.09 14.03 0.28
C ASP A 118 10.29 13.41 1.44
N LEU A 119 10.81 13.54 2.66
CA LEU A 119 10.20 12.95 3.85
C LEU A 119 8.87 13.62 4.24
N GLU A 120 8.66 14.88 3.84
CA GLU A 120 7.38 15.57 4.05
C GLU A 120 6.28 14.88 3.23
N LEU A 121 6.55 14.66 1.93
CA LEU A 121 5.62 13.97 1.02
C LEU A 121 5.44 12.50 1.38
N LEU A 122 6.52 11.80 1.72
CA LEU A 122 6.46 10.39 2.08
C LEU A 122 5.63 10.19 3.36
N PHE A 123 5.83 11.03 4.38
CA PHE A 123 5.05 10.94 5.61
C PHE A 123 3.58 11.24 5.35
N SER A 124 3.24 12.34 4.69
CA SER A 124 1.85 12.69 4.39
C SER A 124 1.16 11.63 3.54
N ALA A 125 1.87 10.99 2.61
CA ALA A 125 1.31 9.89 1.83
C ALA A 125 1.13 8.61 2.68
N ALA A 126 2.10 8.27 3.52
CA ALA A 126 2.03 7.09 4.39
C ALA A 126 0.94 7.21 5.46
N ILE A 127 0.85 8.35 6.13
CA ILE A 127 -0.14 8.58 7.19
C ILE A 127 -1.57 8.58 6.64
N LEU A 128 -1.76 8.93 5.36
CA LEU A 128 -3.07 9.05 4.72
C LEU A 128 -3.44 7.90 3.77
N HIS A 129 -2.57 6.92 3.50
CA HIS A 129 -2.79 6.02 2.36
C HIS A 129 -4.04 5.14 2.46
N ASP A 130 -4.51 4.88 3.69
CA ASP A 130 -5.68 4.05 3.96
C ASP A 130 -6.87 4.85 4.52
N VAL A 131 -6.90 6.18 4.43
CA VAL A 131 -8.09 6.97 4.86
C VAL A 131 -9.37 6.64 4.06
N GLY A 132 -9.24 5.87 2.97
CA GLY A 132 -10.38 5.27 2.29
C GLY A 132 -11.10 4.18 3.10
N LEU A 133 -10.45 3.61 4.11
CA LEU A 133 -10.97 2.62 5.06
C LEU A 133 -11.29 3.22 6.44
N ALA A 134 -11.08 4.53 6.62
CA ALA A 134 -11.35 5.23 7.87
C ALA A 134 -12.81 5.07 8.33
N ARG A 135 -13.05 5.26 9.63
CA ARG A 135 -14.34 4.94 10.28
C ARG A 135 -15.47 5.87 9.84
N ASP A 136 -15.13 7.09 9.46
CA ASP A 136 -16.04 8.15 9.03
C ASP A 136 -16.33 8.12 7.51
N ARG A 137 -15.88 7.09 6.80
CA ARG A 137 -16.03 7.00 5.34
C ARG A 137 -17.51 7.06 4.95
N VAL A 138 -17.78 7.75 3.84
CA VAL A 138 -19.11 7.84 3.23
C VAL A 138 -19.29 6.79 2.12
N SER A 139 -18.19 6.38 1.46
CA SER A 139 -18.19 5.31 0.47
C SER A 139 -17.66 4.04 1.10
N GLU A 140 -18.39 2.94 0.97
CA GLU A 140 -17.89 1.63 1.40
C GLU A 140 -16.91 1.04 0.37
N PRO A 141 -16.00 0.13 0.78
CA PRO A 141 -15.08 -0.54 -0.14
C PRO A 141 -15.79 -1.33 -1.26
N GLY A 142 -17.04 -1.72 -1.04
CA GLY A 142 -17.91 -2.34 -2.03
C GLY A 142 -18.43 -1.37 -3.11
N ASP A 143 -18.43 -0.07 -2.84
CA ASP A 143 -18.98 0.94 -3.75
C ASP A 143 -17.96 1.45 -4.75
N CYS A 144 -16.71 1.62 -4.32
CA CYS A 144 -15.57 2.02 -5.14
C CYS A 144 -14.23 1.57 -4.52
N CYS A 145 -13.14 1.63 -5.31
CA CYS A 145 -11.81 1.30 -4.80
C CYS A 145 -11.39 2.25 -3.66
N PHE A 146 -11.24 1.72 -2.44
CA PHE A 146 -10.87 2.50 -1.26
C PHE A 146 -9.60 3.33 -1.46
N VAL A 147 -8.61 2.83 -2.21
CA VAL A 147 -7.36 3.55 -2.48
C VAL A 147 -7.61 4.83 -3.28
N LEU A 148 -8.49 4.77 -4.29
CA LEU A 148 -8.84 5.96 -5.09
C LEU A 148 -9.70 6.93 -4.29
N TYR A 149 -10.63 6.40 -3.50
CA TYR A 149 -11.45 7.19 -2.60
C TYR A 149 -10.58 7.92 -1.55
N GLY A 150 -9.66 7.21 -0.91
CA GLY A 150 -8.69 7.75 0.04
C GLY A 150 -7.77 8.80 -0.59
N ALA A 151 -7.28 8.56 -1.81
CA ALA A 151 -6.49 9.55 -2.54
C ALA A 151 -7.28 10.86 -2.80
N GLU A 152 -8.57 10.76 -3.14
CA GLU A 152 -9.42 11.94 -3.32
C GLU A 152 -9.73 12.63 -1.98
N ARG A 153 -10.00 11.88 -0.90
CA ARG A 153 -10.16 12.43 0.45
C ARG A 153 -8.93 13.22 0.91
N CYS A 154 -7.76 12.61 0.79
CA CYS A 154 -6.47 13.25 1.07
C CYS A 154 -6.32 14.56 0.28
N LYS A 155 -6.60 14.51 -1.03
CA LYS A 155 -6.50 15.67 -1.90
C LYS A 155 -7.48 16.78 -1.49
N GLN A 156 -8.73 16.45 -1.19
CA GLN A 156 -9.74 17.44 -0.77
C GLN A 156 -9.32 18.12 0.53
N HIS A 157 -8.92 17.34 1.54
CA HIS A 157 -8.48 17.86 2.83
C HIS A 157 -7.27 18.80 2.70
N LEU A 158 -6.19 18.34 2.09
CA LEU A 158 -4.95 19.11 2.01
C LEU A 158 -5.09 20.35 1.09
N VAL A 159 -5.92 20.29 0.05
CA VAL A 159 -6.25 21.48 -0.74
C VAL A 159 -7.07 22.46 0.09
N GLY A 160 -8.01 21.97 0.90
CA GLY A 160 -8.81 22.80 1.81
C GLY A 160 -7.96 23.52 2.87
N LYS A 161 -6.85 22.91 3.28
CA LYS A 161 -5.83 23.51 4.15
C LYS A 161 -4.89 24.49 3.45
N GLY A 162 -4.99 24.64 2.13
CA GLY A 162 -4.21 25.62 1.35
C GLY A 162 -2.81 25.15 0.93
N HIS A 163 -2.50 23.85 1.03
CA HIS A 163 -1.19 23.32 0.63
C HIS A 163 -0.98 23.33 -0.90
N ASP A 164 0.30 23.27 -1.30
CA ASP A 164 0.69 23.28 -2.71
C ASP A 164 0.05 22.13 -3.50
N ARG A 165 -0.64 22.47 -4.60
CA ARG A 165 -1.39 21.50 -5.41
C ARG A 165 -0.49 20.49 -6.12
N ALA A 166 0.76 20.82 -6.42
CA ALA A 166 1.68 19.89 -7.05
C ALA A 166 2.19 18.84 -6.05
N LYS A 167 2.49 19.24 -4.82
CA LYS A 167 2.79 18.33 -3.69
C LYS A 167 1.61 17.40 -3.42
N ILE A 168 0.40 17.93 -3.30
CA ILE A 168 -0.81 17.14 -3.05
C ILE A 168 -1.05 16.12 -4.17
N ARG A 169 -0.83 16.50 -5.43
CA ARG A 169 -0.94 15.55 -6.55
C ARG A 169 0.02 14.38 -6.40
N LYS A 170 1.28 14.63 -6.04
CA LYS A 170 2.28 13.57 -5.79
C LYS A 170 1.86 12.66 -4.64
N ILE A 171 1.35 13.22 -3.55
CA ILE A 171 0.84 12.46 -2.40
C ILE A 171 -0.33 11.58 -2.83
N ALA A 172 -1.35 12.17 -3.47
CA ALA A 172 -2.54 11.44 -3.89
C ALA A 172 -2.22 10.36 -4.95
N ASP A 173 -1.29 10.60 -5.87
CA ASP A 173 -0.83 9.57 -6.81
C ASP A 173 -0.03 8.48 -6.11
N ALA A 174 0.83 8.81 -5.13
CA ALA A 174 1.53 7.81 -4.33
C ALA A 174 0.56 6.89 -3.60
N ILE A 175 -0.46 7.46 -2.94
CA ILE A 175 -1.58 6.72 -2.34
C ILE A 175 -2.25 5.87 -3.42
N GLY A 176 -2.65 6.47 -4.53
CA GLY A 176 -3.25 5.79 -5.66
C GLY A 176 -2.49 4.54 -6.13
N LEU A 177 -1.17 4.60 -6.18
CA LEU A 177 -0.28 3.59 -6.74
C LEU A 177 0.07 2.45 -5.77
N HIS A 178 -0.14 2.61 -4.46
CA HIS A 178 0.53 1.76 -3.46
C HIS A 178 0.18 0.26 -3.54
N LEU A 179 -1.04 -0.09 -4.01
CA LEU A 179 -1.49 -1.48 -4.26
C LEU A 179 -1.10 -2.05 -5.63
N ASN A 180 -0.21 -1.42 -6.39
CA ASN A 180 0.22 -1.96 -7.70
C ASN A 180 1.09 -3.23 -7.59
N GLY A 181 1.43 -3.69 -6.38
CA GLY A 181 2.35 -4.80 -6.13
C GLY A 181 3.82 -4.42 -6.34
N TYR A 182 4.11 -3.53 -7.28
CA TYR A 182 5.40 -2.88 -7.46
C TYR A 182 5.20 -1.51 -8.09
N VAL A 183 5.84 -0.49 -7.52
CA VAL A 183 5.85 0.88 -8.05
C VAL A 183 7.27 1.24 -8.45
N SER A 184 7.47 1.71 -9.67
CA SER A 184 8.80 2.07 -10.18
C SER A 184 9.23 3.44 -9.68
N LYS A 185 10.35 3.50 -8.93
CA LYS A 185 10.95 4.76 -8.50
C LYS A 185 11.34 5.69 -9.66
N ARG A 186 11.65 5.13 -10.83
CA ARG A 186 12.01 5.91 -12.04
C ARG A 186 10.80 6.59 -12.67
N LEU A 187 9.64 5.93 -12.63
CA LEU A 187 8.42 6.42 -13.30
C LEU A 187 7.56 7.27 -12.37
N HIS A 188 7.56 6.97 -11.06
CA HIS A 188 6.62 7.56 -10.10
C HIS A 188 7.30 8.28 -8.92
N GLY A 189 8.63 8.39 -8.92
CA GLY A 189 9.38 9.02 -7.84
C GLY A 189 9.67 8.09 -6.66
N ALA A 190 10.52 8.56 -5.74
CA ALA A 190 10.96 7.79 -4.59
C ALA A 190 9.82 7.56 -3.58
N GLU A 191 8.97 8.56 -3.39
CA GLU A 191 7.89 8.59 -2.40
C GLU A 191 6.86 7.50 -2.69
N ALA A 192 6.32 7.46 -3.92
CA ALA A 192 5.36 6.43 -4.34
C ALA A 192 5.97 5.02 -4.31
N HIS A 193 7.24 4.89 -4.69
CA HIS A 193 7.97 3.63 -4.59
C HIS A 193 8.06 3.16 -3.14
N LEU A 194 8.56 4.01 -2.24
CA LEU A 194 8.82 3.67 -0.85
C LEU A 194 7.54 3.46 -0.07
N LEU A 195 6.47 4.23 -0.33
CA LEU A 195 5.14 3.99 0.25
C LEU A 195 4.65 2.57 -0.05
N SER A 196 4.66 2.17 -1.32
CA SER A 196 4.25 0.82 -1.72
C SER A 196 5.13 -0.25 -1.06
N ARG A 197 6.46 -0.04 -1.00
CA ARG A 197 7.38 -0.97 -0.32
C ARG A 197 7.12 -1.06 1.19
N GLY A 198 6.82 0.06 1.84
CA GLY A 198 6.49 0.14 3.26
C GLY A 198 5.21 -0.61 3.61
N ALA A 199 4.12 -0.36 2.88
CA ALA A 199 2.83 -1.02 3.08
C ALA A 199 2.95 -2.54 2.87
N MET A 200 3.63 -2.97 1.80
CA MET A 200 3.88 -4.40 1.56
C MET A 200 4.75 -5.05 2.64
N CYS A 201 5.71 -4.32 3.19
CA CYS A 201 6.54 -4.79 4.29
C CYS A 201 5.72 -4.98 5.56
N ASP A 202 4.80 -4.07 5.88
CA ASP A 202 4.00 -4.18 7.11
C ASP A 202 2.97 -5.32 7.06
N VAL A 203 2.29 -5.44 5.92
CA VAL A 203 1.22 -6.44 5.73
C VAL A 203 1.81 -7.83 5.46
N PHE A 204 2.72 -7.95 4.48
CA PHE A 204 3.21 -9.23 3.97
C PHE A 204 4.64 -9.56 4.39
N GLY A 205 5.37 -8.60 4.96
CA GLY A 205 6.73 -8.81 5.42
C GLY A 205 7.82 -8.74 4.36
N LEU A 206 7.50 -8.31 3.14
CA LEU A 206 8.43 -8.31 2.01
C LEU A 206 9.59 -7.35 2.22
N GLY A 207 10.82 -7.86 2.14
CA GLY A 207 12.04 -7.09 2.35
C GLY A 207 12.41 -6.88 3.82
N ARG A 208 11.65 -7.42 4.79
CA ARG A 208 12.00 -7.29 6.23
C ARG A 208 13.37 -7.87 6.58
N ARG A 209 13.85 -8.89 5.84
CA ARG A 209 15.19 -9.50 6.03
C ARG A 209 16.33 -8.52 5.81
N ARG A 210 16.09 -7.48 5.01
CA ARG A 210 17.05 -6.40 4.75
C ARG A 210 17.21 -5.46 5.94
N LEU A 211 16.39 -5.60 6.98
CA LEU A 211 16.33 -4.72 8.13
C LEU A 211 16.70 -5.46 9.43
N SER A 212 17.46 -4.77 10.28
CA SER A 212 17.97 -5.32 11.53
C SER A 212 16.84 -5.81 12.44
N SER A 213 17.09 -6.88 13.20
CA SER A 213 16.10 -7.40 14.16
C SER A 213 15.81 -6.39 15.28
N ARG A 214 16.82 -5.62 15.71
CA ARG A 214 16.68 -4.55 16.71
C ARG A 214 15.68 -3.49 16.25
N THR A 215 15.90 -2.87 15.08
CA THR A 215 15.01 -1.85 14.54
C THR A 215 13.60 -2.40 14.32
N ARG A 216 13.47 -3.64 13.80
CA ARG A 216 12.15 -4.27 13.64
C ARG A 216 11.40 -4.41 14.96
N LYS A 217 12.07 -4.84 16.03
CA LYS A 217 11.46 -4.97 17.36
C LYS A 217 11.05 -3.62 17.92
N GLN A 218 11.87 -2.59 17.75
CA GLN A 218 11.57 -1.24 18.21
C GLN A 218 10.30 -0.69 17.53
N ILE A 219 10.17 -0.85 16.21
CA ILE A 219 8.98 -0.44 15.45
C ILE A 219 7.71 -1.11 16.00
N PHE A 220 7.74 -2.44 16.24
CA PHE A 220 6.58 -3.15 16.76
C PHE A 220 6.30 -2.87 18.25
N ALA A 221 7.30 -2.44 19.02
CA ALA A 221 7.11 -2.01 20.39
C ALA A 221 6.40 -0.65 20.47
N GLU A 222 6.80 0.29 19.61
CA GLU A 222 6.19 1.63 19.55
C GLU A 222 4.83 1.62 18.84
N GLN A 223 4.71 0.83 17.77
CA GLN A 223 3.50 0.73 16.94
C GLN A 223 3.02 -0.73 16.86
N PRO A 224 2.38 -1.27 17.92
CA PRO A 224 1.90 -2.66 17.95
C PRO A 224 1.01 -3.02 16.74
N LYS A 225 1.11 -4.26 16.25
CA LYS A 225 0.35 -4.69 15.05
C LYS A 225 -1.15 -4.92 15.30
N GLY A 226 -1.51 -5.26 16.55
CA GLY A 226 -2.88 -5.57 16.95
C GLY A 226 -3.62 -6.46 15.95
N ASN A 227 -4.88 -6.11 15.68
CA ASN A 227 -5.74 -6.83 14.74
C ASN A 227 -5.82 -6.15 13.36
N LEU A 228 -4.65 -5.83 12.79
CA LEU A 228 -4.56 -5.08 11.54
C LEU A 228 -5.38 -5.67 10.36
N ILE A 229 -5.53 -6.99 10.28
CA ILE A 229 -6.22 -7.63 9.14
C ILE A 229 -7.70 -7.24 9.10
N ASP A 230 -8.31 -7.07 10.27
CA ASP A 230 -9.71 -6.68 10.38
C ASP A 230 -9.89 -5.19 10.03
N ASP A 231 -8.99 -4.31 10.52
CA ASP A 231 -9.02 -2.88 10.19
C ASP A 231 -8.67 -2.58 8.71
N LEU A 232 -7.91 -3.46 8.05
CA LEU A 232 -7.65 -3.39 6.59
C LEU A 232 -8.76 -4.05 5.75
N GLU A 233 -9.78 -4.61 6.40
CA GLU A 233 -10.94 -5.20 5.79
C GLU A 233 -10.63 -6.30 4.74
N ILE A 234 -9.60 -7.12 5.01
CA ILE A 234 -9.05 -8.12 4.08
C ILE A 234 -9.87 -9.42 4.14
N TRP A 235 -11.13 -9.37 3.67
CA TRP A 235 -11.96 -10.57 3.49
C TRP A 235 -12.56 -10.67 2.07
N PRO A 236 -12.75 -11.91 1.54
CA PRO A 236 -13.28 -12.12 0.19
C PRO A 236 -14.67 -11.51 0.00
N GLY A 237 -14.88 -10.83 -1.13
CA GLY A 237 -16.19 -10.31 -1.51
C GLY A 237 -16.56 -8.95 -0.89
N HIS A 238 -15.72 -8.39 -0.02
CA HIS A 238 -15.95 -7.08 0.61
C HIS A 238 -15.68 -5.90 -0.30
N HIS A 239 -14.58 -6.01 -1.04
CA HIS A 239 -14.09 -4.97 -1.91
C HIS A 239 -14.77 -5.05 -3.28
N LEU A 240 -14.98 -3.89 -3.90
CA LEU A 240 -15.61 -3.81 -5.20
C LEU A 240 -14.94 -4.76 -6.20
N SER A 241 -15.75 -5.65 -6.78
CA SER A 241 -15.29 -6.70 -7.68
C SER A 241 -14.50 -6.13 -8.86
N GLY A 242 -13.30 -6.68 -9.07
CA GLY A 242 -12.39 -6.28 -10.13
C GLY A 242 -11.44 -5.14 -9.78
N THR A 243 -11.52 -4.55 -8.59
CA THR A 243 -10.50 -3.59 -8.10
C THR A 243 -9.20 -4.29 -7.70
N ARG A 244 -8.12 -3.53 -7.47
CA ARG A 244 -6.83 -4.08 -7.02
C ARG A 244 -6.94 -4.82 -5.68
N ALA A 245 -7.64 -4.25 -4.71
CA ALA A 245 -7.83 -4.87 -3.41
C ALA A 245 -8.56 -6.23 -3.54
N ASP A 246 -9.70 -6.27 -4.22
CA ASP A 246 -10.44 -7.51 -4.51
C ASP A 246 -9.57 -8.54 -5.23
N PHE A 247 -8.81 -8.11 -6.25
CA PHE A 247 -7.94 -9.00 -7.01
C PHE A 247 -6.83 -9.62 -6.14
N LEU A 248 -6.15 -8.81 -5.32
CA LEU A 248 -5.08 -9.27 -4.43
C LEU A 248 -5.61 -10.21 -3.33
N ILE A 249 -6.75 -9.88 -2.72
CA ILE A 249 -7.41 -10.73 -1.71
C ILE A 249 -7.74 -12.10 -2.32
N ARG A 250 -8.35 -12.13 -3.51
CA ARG A 250 -8.69 -13.39 -4.18
C ARG A 250 -7.47 -14.26 -4.49
N LEU A 251 -6.35 -13.66 -4.91
CA LEU A 251 -5.11 -14.40 -5.18
C LEU A 251 -4.59 -15.07 -3.91
N ASN A 252 -4.52 -14.33 -2.80
CA ASN A 252 -4.05 -14.85 -1.51
C ASN A 252 -4.94 -15.98 -0.96
N HIS A 253 -6.26 -15.89 -1.19
CA HIS A 253 -7.20 -16.95 -0.76
C HIS A 253 -7.09 -18.22 -1.62
N LYS A 254 -6.85 -18.10 -2.92
CA LYS A 254 -6.63 -19.27 -3.79
C LYS A 254 -5.41 -20.06 -3.36
N ASP A 255 -4.29 -19.41 -3.07
CA ASP A 255 -3.06 -20.06 -2.59
C ASP A 255 -3.25 -20.79 -1.25
N LYS A 256 -4.04 -20.22 -0.32
CA LYS A 256 -4.34 -20.89 0.96
C LYS A 256 -5.29 -22.09 0.83
N SER A 257 -6.12 -22.12 -0.21
CA SER A 257 -7.02 -23.24 -0.48
C SER A 257 -6.31 -24.44 -1.12
N THR A 258 -5.25 -24.19 -1.89
CA THR A 258 -4.43 -25.21 -2.56
C THR A 258 -3.32 -25.77 -1.66
N SER A 259 -3.03 -25.13 -0.52
CA SER A 259 -1.96 -25.53 0.41
C SER A 259 -2.43 -26.31 1.65
N ARG A 260 -3.67 -26.81 1.71
CA ARG A 260 -4.11 -27.70 2.82
C ARG A 260 -3.72 -29.16 2.53
N PRO A 261 -2.89 -29.81 3.37
CA PRO A 261 -2.74 -31.26 3.31
C PRO A 261 -4.07 -31.91 3.69
N SER A 262 -4.47 -32.96 2.96
CA SER A 262 -5.65 -33.74 3.32
C SER A 262 -5.48 -34.29 4.73
N ARG A 263 -6.31 -33.81 5.66
CA ARG A 263 -6.38 -34.36 7.00
C ARG A 263 -7.02 -35.74 6.86
N LYS A 264 -6.19 -36.80 6.86
CA LYS A 264 -6.66 -38.18 6.98
C LYS A 264 -7.60 -38.26 8.18
N MET A 265 -8.85 -38.68 7.94
CA MET A 265 -9.78 -39.06 8.99
C MET A 265 -9.13 -40.18 9.81
N GLN A 266 -8.85 -39.92 11.08
CA GLN A 266 -8.63 -41.01 12.03
C GLN A 266 -10.01 -41.59 12.41
N PRO A 267 -10.14 -42.92 12.52
CA PRO A 267 -11.39 -43.54 12.92
C PRO A 267 -11.74 -43.16 14.36
N LYS A 268 -13.02 -42.92 14.63
CA LYS A 268 -13.54 -42.76 15.99
C LYS A 268 -13.53 -44.15 16.65
N GLU A 269 -12.81 -44.27 17.76
CA GLU A 269 -12.98 -45.39 18.69
C GLU A 269 -14.30 -45.23 19.44
N VAL A 270 -15.12 -46.27 19.40
CA VAL A 270 -16.04 -46.71 20.47
C VAL A 270 -15.85 -48.21 20.58
#